data_AF-A0A9D6US76-F1
#
_entry.id   AF-A0A9D6US76-F1
#
_cell.length_a   1.000
_cell.length_b   1.000
_cell.length_c   1.000
_cell.angle_alpha   90.00
_cell.angle_beta   90.00
_cell.angle_gamma   90.00
#
_symmetry.space_group_name_H-M   'P 1'
#
loop_
_entity.id
_entity.type
_entity.pdbx_description
1 polymer ?
#
loop_
_entity_poly.entity_id
_entity_poly.type
_entity_poly.pdbx_seq_one_letter_code
_entity_poly.pdbx_strand_id
1 'polypeptide(L)'
;MNCSALDNLLDHSVPPSAWPPAAREHLNSCPRCRSLEETLSRFLSTATPNPPYAAITQQLVAGLVPVRPLLPMPARALGFFLCAAGTGALLASITGNRGWIALDPPRRAVIFLAAMIAAAVQATLFAMEMEPGRGFAPAVRHARWLTPAVFAAASVILFPWAPDADFLSHWALCLGRAGGTALVALGAIYLAARRGYFVDFRRAGAAVGLLAGLGAFVSQELYCPILEAAHVAASHVGLLLVLSLAGPLLGAAANHHSQAIPTAGSNA
;
A
#
# COMPACT_ATOMS: atom_id res chain seq x y z
N MET A 1 1.81 -33.25 -8.36
CA MET A 1 1.11 -31.95 -8.23
C MET A 1 1.20 -31.49 -6.78
N ASN A 2 1.22 -30.18 -6.50
CA ASN A 2 1.17 -29.62 -5.14
C ASN A 2 -0.19 -28.94 -4.86
N CYS A 3 -0.45 -28.57 -3.61
CA CYS A 3 -1.75 -28.00 -3.22
C CYS A 3 -2.10 -26.70 -3.98
N SER A 4 -1.12 -25.82 -4.23
CA SER A 4 -1.37 -24.56 -4.97
C SER A 4 -1.79 -24.79 -6.42
N ALA A 5 -1.26 -25.83 -7.06
CA ALA A 5 -1.65 -26.17 -8.42
C ALA A 5 -3.05 -26.80 -8.49
N LEU A 6 -3.47 -27.53 -7.45
CA LEU A 6 -4.85 -28.01 -7.33
C LEU A 6 -5.83 -26.86 -7.01
N ASP A 7 -5.42 -25.91 -6.17
CA ASP A 7 -6.20 -24.72 -5.83
C ASP A 7 -6.49 -23.87 -7.09
N ASN A 8 -5.49 -23.68 -7.95
CA ASN A 8 -5.68 -23.01 -9.24
C ASN A 8 -6.70 -23.73 -10.16
N LEU A 9 -6.78 -25.06 -10.12
CA LEU A 9 -7.78 -25.81 -10.90
C LEU A 9 -9.20 -25.61 -10.36
N LEU A 10 -9.34 -25.51 -9.03
CA LEU A 10 -10.61 -25.21 -8.37
C LEU A 10 -11.09 -23.79 -8.69
N ASP A 11 -10.19 -22.81 -8.64
CA ASP A 11 -10.49 -21.40 -8.97
C ASP A 11 -11.02 -21.24 -10.39
N HIS A 12 -10.56 -22.08 -11.33
CA HIS A 12 -10.96 -22.00 -12.74
C HIS A 12 -12.23 -22.80 -13.04
N SER A 13 -12.92 -23.31 -12.00
CA SER A 13 -14.19 -24.05 -12.12
C SER A 13 -14.10 -25.24 -13.10
N VAL A 14 -12.91 -25.82 -13.24
CA VAL A 14 -12.72 -26.99 -14.11
C VAL A 14 -13.45 -28.16 -13.45
N PRO A 15 -14.39 -28.83 -14.14
CA PRO A 15 -15.13 -29.93 -13.54
C PRO A 15 -14.17 -31.08 -13.16
N PRO A 16 -14.41 -31.80 -12.05
CA PRO A 16 -13.54 -32.90 -11.61
C PRO A 16 -13.30 -33.98 -12.67
N SER A 17 -14.24 -34.17 -13.59
CA SER A 17 -14.13 -35.08 -14.74
C SER A 17 -13.04 -34.68 -15.74
N ALA A 18 -12.72 -33.39 -15.83
CA ALA A 18 -11.69 -32.83 -16.70
C ALA A 18 -10.33 -32.66 -16.01
N TRP A 19 -10.18 -33.11 -14.75
CA TRP A 19 -8.92 -32.95 -14.03
C TRP A 19 -7.83 -33.89 -14.55
N PRO A 20 -6.59 -33.39 -14.68
CA PRO A 20 -5.46 -34.23 -15.06
C PRO A 20 -5.24 -35.35 -14.02
N PRO A 21 -4.71 -36.52 -14.42
CA PRO A 21 -4.54 -37.67 -13.51
C PRO A 21 -3.75 -37.31 -12.24
N ALA A 22 -2.71 -36.48 -12.38
CA ALA A 22 -1.88 -36.01 -11.26
C ALA A 22 -2.66 -35.19 -10.22
N ALA A 23 -3.77 -34.54 -10.61
CA ALA A 23 -4.64 -33.80 -9.68
C ALA A 23 -5.51 -34.76 -8.87
N ARG A 24 -6.08 -35.78 -9.52
CA ARG A 24 -6.85 -36.84 -8.85
C ARG A 24 -5.98 -37.64 -7.87
N GLU A 25 -4.76 -37.98 -8.26
CA GLU A 25 -3.80 -38.64 -7.39
C GLU A 25 -3.42 -37.76 -6.17
N HIS A 26 -3.24 -36.45 -6.37
CA HIS A 26 -2.98 -35.52 -5.27
C HIS A 26 -4.18 -35.39 -4.31
N LEU A 27 -5.40 -35.27 -4.84
CA LEU A 27 -6.63 -35.23 -4.03
C LEU A 27 -6.76 -36.50 -3.17
N ASN A 28 -6.43 -37.65 -3.73
CA ASN A 28 -6.47 -38.93 -3.03
C ASN A 28 -5.37 -39.06 -1.98
N SER A 29 -4.20 -38.43 -2.15
CA SER A 29 -3.08 -38.55 -1.21
C SER A 29 -2.99 -37.43 -0.17
N CYS A 30 -3.61 -36.27 -0.40
CA CYS A 30 -3.52 -35.10 0.47
C CYS A 30 -4.78 -34.93 1.34
N PRO A 31 -4.69 -35.09 2.69
CA PRO A 31 -5.85 -34.97 3.59
C PRO A 31 -6.51 -33.59 3.54
N ARG A 32 -5.71 -32.53 3.38
CA ARG A 32 -6.19 -31.14 3.36
C ARG A 32 -7.03 -30.83 2.12
N CYS A 33 -6.55 -31.27 0.94
CA CYS A 33 -7.27 -31.10 -0.31
C CYS A 33 -8.55 -31.93 -0.36
N ARG A 34 -8.51 -33.15 0.20
CA ARG A 34 -9.70 -34.00 0.33
C ARG A 34 -10.76 -33.36 1.24
N SER A 35 -10.37 -32.86 2.41
CA SER A 35 -11.29 -32.16 3.32
C SER A 35 -11.92 -30.92 2.67
N LEU A 36 -11.15 -30.18 1.85
CA LEU A 36 -11.68 -29.05 1.08
C LEU A 36 -12.73 -29.51 0.05
N GLU A 37 -12.44 -30.54 -0.73
CA GLU A 37 -13.36 -31.08 -1.75
C GLU A 37 -14.63 -31.68 -1.13
N GLU A 38 -14.52 -32.38 0.00
CA GLU A 38 -15.68 -32.86 0.77
C GLU A 38 -16.53 -31.72 1.32
N THR A 39 -15.92 -30.58 1.66
CA THR A 39 -16.65 -29.40 2.14
C THR A 39 -17.35 -28.72 0.97
N LEU A 40 -16.66 -28.54 -0.15
CA LEU A 40 -17.20 -27.93 -1.36
C LEU A 40 -18.35 -28.77 -1.95
N SER A 41 -18.16 -30.09 -2.05
CA SER A 41 -19.17 -31.02 -2.54
C SER A 41 -20.39 -31.07 -1.64
N ARG A 42 -20.22 -31.00 -0.30
CA ARG A 42 -21.36 -30.84 0.63
C ARG A 42 -22.12 -29.55 0.35
N PHE A 43 -21.42 -28.42 0.24
CA PHE A 43 -22.05 -27.13 -0.10
C PHE A 43 -22.81 -27.20 -1.43
N LEU A 44 -22.20 -27.76 -2.47
CA LEU A 44 -22.79 -27.90 -3.80
C LEU A 44 -23.96 -28.89 -3.83
N SER A 45 -23.93 -29.93 -3.00
CA SER A 45 -25.02 -30.92 -2.89
C SER A 45 -26.21 -30.38 -2.09
N THR A 46 -25.96 -29.47 -1.15
CA THR A 46 -27.01 -28.74 -0.42
C THR A 46 -27.52 -27.52 -1.16
N ALA A 47 -26.74 -27.01 -2.12
CA ALA A 47 -27.20 -25.97 -3.03
C ALA A 47 -28.29 -26.58 -3.92
N THR A 48 -29.50 -26.02 -3.86
CA THR A 48 -30.55 -26.37 -4.80
C THR A 48 -30.03 -26.24 -6.24
N PRO A 49 -30.43 -27.13 -7.19
CA PRO A 49 -29.88 -27.19 -8.56
C PRO A 49 -29.93 -25.86 -9.34
N ASN A 50 -30.73 -24.92 -8.85
CA ASN A 50 -30.63 -23.50 -9.12
C ASN A 50 -30.81 -22.79 -7.77
N PRO A 51 -29.76 -22.25 -7.10
CA PRO A 51 -30.01 -20.98 -6.44
C PRO A 51 -30.52 -20.07 -7.57
N PRO A 52 -31.63 -19.34 -7.40
CA PRO A 52 -32.06 -18.39 -8.41
C PRO A 52 -31.00 -17.30 -8.41
N TYR A 53 -29.90 -17.50 -9.14
CA TYR A 53 -28.81 -16.54 -9.27
C TYR A 53 -29.40 -15.21 -9.75
N ALA A 54 -30.41 -15.31 -10.61
CA ALA A 54 -31.30 -14.20 -10.97
C ALA A 54 -31.95 -13.54 -9.75
N ALA A 55 -32.61 -14.27 -8.84
CA ALA A 55 -33.24 -13.65 -7.66
C ALA A 55 -32.24 -13.15 -6.61
N ILE A 56 -31.10 -13.79 -6.40
CA ILE A 56 -30.03 -13.27 -5.53
C ILE A 56 -29.44 -11.98 -6.13
N THR A 57 -29.14 -12.00 -7.44
CA THR A 57 -28.68 -10.80 -8.15
C THR A 57 -29.74 -9.71 -8.12
N GLN A 58 -31.00 -10.05 -8.29
CA GLN A 58 -32.12 -9.11 -8.25
C GLN A 58 -32.34 -8.56 -6.83
N GLN A 59 -32.18 -9.36 -5.78
CA GLN A 59 -32.20 -8.90 -4.39
C GLN A 59 -31.00 -7.99 -4.08
N LEU A 60 -29.79 -8.34 -4.53
CA LEU A 60 -28.60 -7.51 -4.39
C LEU A 60 -28.80 -6.17 -5.11
N VAL A 61 -29.22 -6.20 -6.37
CA VAL A 61 -29.45 -5.00 -7.20
C VAL A 61 -30.58 -4.15 -6.65
N ALA A 62 -31.68 -4.76 -6.17
CA ALA A 62 -32.78 -4.04 -5.54
C ALA A 62 -32.36 -3.37 -4.22
N GLY A 63 -31.35 -3.91 -3.53
CA GLY A 63 -30.75 -3.31 -2.34
C GLY A 63 -29.65 -2.28 -2.61
N LEU A 64 -29.21 -2.09 -3.87
CA LEU A 64 -28.18 -1.10 -4.19
C LEU A 64 -28.76 0.31 -4.11
N VAL A 65 -28.23 1.10 -3.17
CA VAL A 65 -28.49 2.54 -3.13
C VAL A 65 -27.43 3.24 -3.98
N PRO A 66 -27.81 4.25 -4.80
CA PRO A 66 -26.84 5.05 -5.55
C PRO A 66 -25.76 5.63 -4.62
N VAL A 67 -24.51 5.20 -4.81
CA VAL A 67 -23.36 5.79 -4.15
C VAL A 67 -22.81 6.93 -5.02
N ARG A 68 -22.21 7.95 -4.39
CA ARG A 68 -21.52 9.00 -5.14
C ARG A 68 -20.43 8.35 -6.00
N PRO A 69 -20.35 8.68 -7.30
CA PRO A 69 -19.34 8.09 -8.16
C PRO A 69 -17.95 8.46 -7.63
N LEU A 70 -17.06 7.47 -7.64
CA LEU A 70 -15.65 7.72 -7.38
C LEU A 70 -15.07 8.63 -8.46
N LEU A 71 -14.14 9.48 -8.07
CA LEU A 71 -13.36 10.26 -9.03
C LEU A 71 -12.63 9.32 -10.00
N PRO A 72 -12.45 9.71 -11.27
CA PRO A 72 -11.69 8.90 -12.22
C PRO A 72 -10.28 8.65 -11.68
N MET A 73 -9.72 7.47 -11.96
CA MET A 73 -8.39 7.05 -11.50
C MET A 73 -7.30 8.14 -11.60
N PRO A 74 -7.09 8.81 -12.75
CA PRO A 74 -6.05 9.83 -12.85
C PRO A 74 -6.28 11.01 -11.90
N ALA A 75 -7.53 11.41 -11.65
CA ALA A 75 -7.83 12.48 -10.71
C ALA A 75 -7.56 12.07 -9.25
N ARG A 76 -7.82 10.80 -8.89
CA ARG A 76 -7.46 10.25 -7.57
C ARG A 76 -5.95 10.17 -7.38
N ALA A 77 -5.24 9.62 -8.37
CA ALA A 77 -3.79 9.54 -8.36
C ALA A 77 -3.17 10.94 -8.22
N LEU A 78 -3.64 11.91 -8.99
CA LEU A 78 -3.22 13.31 -8.86
C LEU A 78 -3.52 13.86 -7.47
N GLY A 79 -4.70 13.60 -6.90
CA GLY A 79 -5.06 14.02 -5.56
C GLY A 79 -4.11 13.48 -4.48
N PHE A 80 -3.77 12.19 -4.52
CA PHE A 80 -2.83 11.58 -3.58
C PHE A 80 -1.41 12.10 -3.76
N PHE A 81 -0.98 12.27 -5.03
CA PHE A 81 0.30 12.88 -5.35
C PHE A 81 0.39 14.30 -4.78
N LEU A 82 -0.63 15.13 -4.97
CA LEU A 82 -0.69 16.49 -4.45
C LEU A 82 -0.74 16.51 -2.91
N CYS A 83 -1.42 15.55 -2.27
CA CYS A 83 -1.39 15.44 -0.81
C CYS A 83 0.03 15.16 -0.31
N ALA A 84 0.75 14.22 -0.91
CA ALA A 84 2.12 13.86 -0.51
C ALA A 84 3.13 14.98 -0.83
N ALA A 85 3.22 15.40 -2.09
CA ALA A 85 4.17 16.42 -2.54
C ALA A 85 3.84 17.81 -1.99
N GLY A 86 2.55 18.16 -1.96
CA GLY A 86 2.08 19.46 -1.50
C GLY A 86 2.29 19.67 0.00
N THR A 87 2.05 18.66 0.84
CA THR A 87 2.33 18.77 2.28
C THR A 87 3.83 18.90 2.56
N GLY A 88 4.66 18.12 1.86
CA GLY A 88 6.12 18.22 1.98
C GLY A 88 6.64 19.61 1.60
N ALA A 89 6.22 20.13 0.44
CA ALA A 89 6.63 21.45 -0.05
C ALA A 89 6.10 22.60 0.80
N LEU A 90 4.83 22.53 1.25
CA LEU A 90 4.23 23.55 2.10
C LEU A 90 4.90 23.63 3.47
N LEU A 91 5.15 22.48 4.10
CA LEU A 91 5.79 22.50 5.42
C LEU A 91 7.25 22.91 5.33
N ALA A 92 7.96 22.51 4.27
CA ALA A 92 9.29 23.02 3.99
C ALA A 92 9.32 24.54 3.88
N SER A 93 8.40 25.16 3.11
CA SER A 93 8.38 26.60 2.92
C SER A 93 8.12 27.39 4.21
N ILE A 94 7.36 26.81 5.15
CA ILE A 94 7.14 27.39 6.49
C ILE A 94 8.39 27.23 7.37
N THR A 95 9.05 26.08 7.30
CA THR A 95 10.20 25.77 8.16
C THR A 95 11.53 26.34 7.66
N GLY A 96 11.60 26.73 6.39
CA GLY A 96 12.79 27.21 5.70
C GLY A 96 13.39 26.19 4.73
N ASN A 97 14.20 26.68 3.80
CA ASN A 97 14.74 25.91 2.67
C ASN A 97 16.28 25.76 2.75
N ARG A 98 16.83 25.49 3.94
CA ARG A 98 18.29 25.45 4.12
C ARG A 98 18.92 24.26 3.39
N GLY A 99 18.25 23.10 3.40
CA GLY A 99 18.68 21.92 2.64
C GLY A 99 18.68 22.15 1.14
N TRP A 100 17.68 22.86 0.62
CA TRP A 100 17.65 23.27 -0.78
C TRP A 100 18.89 24.09 -1.16
N ILE A 101 19.29 25.05 -0.33
CA ILE A 101 20.48 25.89 -0.59
C ILE A 101 21.77 25.07 -0.49
N ALA A 102 21.84 24.11 0.45
CA ALA A 102 23.01 23.28 0.68
C ALA A 102 23.23 22.20 -0.40
N LEU A 103 22.16 21.73 -1.06
CA LEU A 103 22.24 20.77 -2.17
C LEU A 103 22.79 21.43 -3.43
N ASP A 104 23.80 20.82 -4.04
CA ASP A 104 24.26 21.20 -5.37
C ASP A 104 23.16 20.94 -6.44
N PRO A 105 23.15 21.72 -7.54
CA PRO A 105 22.10 21.62 -8.56
C PRO A 105 21.89 20.21 -9.14
N PRO A 106 22.92 19.42 -9.49
CA PRO A 106 22.69 18.09 -10.06
C PRO A 106 22.13 17.10 -9.02
N ARG A 107 22.65 17.04 -7.79
CA ARG A 107 22.08 16.17 -6.73
C ARG A 107 20.64 16.56 -6.43
N ARG A 108 20.36 17.85 -6.34
CA ARG A 108 19.00 18.39 -6.18
C ARG A 108 18.07 17.89 -7.28
N ALA A 109 18.45 18.05 -8.54
CA ALA A 109 17.63 17.60 -9.67
C ALA A 109 17.34 16.09 -9.60
N VAL A 110 18.36 15.26 -9.33
CA VAL A 110 18.23 13.80 -9.24
C VAL A 110 17.28 13.39 -8.11
N ILE A 111 17.47 13.92 -6.89
CA ILE A 111 16.70 13.52 -5.71
C ILE A 111 15.23 13.94 -5.86
N PHE A 112 14.96 15.18 -6.24
CA PHE A 112 13.59 15.67 -6.37
C PHE A 112 12.88 15.04 -7.57
N LEU A 113 13.56 14.81 -8.70
CA LEU A 113 12.96 14.08 -9.83
C LEU A 113 12.61 12.64 -9.44
N ALA A 114 13.53 11.94 -8.76
CA ALA A 114 13.28 10.58 -8.27
C ALA A 114 12.10 10.54 -7.28
N ALA A 115 12.01 11.52 -6.37
CA ALA A 115 10.91 11.62 -5.40
C ALA A 115 9.56 11.90 -6.09
N MET A 116 9.54 12.76 -7.10
CA MET A 116 8.36 13.06 -7.90
C MET A 116 7.87 11.83 -8.67
N ILE A 117 8.78 11.11 -9.33
CA ILE A 117 8.46 9.87 -10.05
C ILE A 117 7.95 8.81 -9.05
N ALA A 118 8.63 8.62 -7.92
CA ALA A 118 8.21 7.68 -6.90
C ALA A 118 6.81 8.02 -6.37
N ALA A 119 6.56 9.28 -6.01
CA ALA A 119 5.25 9.72 -5.53
C ALA A 119 4.15 9.51 -6.58
N ALA A 120 4.41 9.83 -7.86
CA ALA A 120 3.45 9.64 -8.94
C ALA A 120 3.13 8.15 -9.17
N VAL A 121 4.16 7.29 -9.18
CA VAL A 121 3.99 5.83 -9.27
C VAL A 121 3.17 5.32 -8.10
N GLN A 122 3.56 5.62 -6.85
CA GLN A 122 2.86 5.12 -5.66
C GLN A 122 1.42 5.63 -5.58
N ALA A 123 1.17 6.90 -5.92
CA ALA A 123 -0.17 7.47 -5.97
C ALA A 123 -1.06 6.79 -7.01
N THR A 124 -0.49 6.44 -8.16
CA THR A 124 -1.18 5.72 -9.23
C THR A 124 -1.51 4.29 -8.79
N LEU A 125 -0.55 3.58 -8.21
CA LEU A 125 -0.76 2.23 -7.68
C LEU A 125 -1.81 2.22 -6.58
N PHE A 126 -1.79 3.21 -5.69
CA PHE A 126 -2.79 3.34 -4.64
C PHE A 126 -4.19 3.62 -5.20
N ALA A 127 -4.31 4.53 -6.18
CA ALA A 127 -5.59 4.81 -6.83
C ALA A 127 -6.16 3.58 -7.56
N MET A 128 -5.31 2.76 -8.18
CA MET A 128 -5.72 1.51 -8.83
C MET A 128 -6.21 0.47 -7.81
N GLU A 129 -5.65 0.43 -6.59
CA GLU A 129 -6.07 -0.54 -5.56
C GLU A 129 -7.46 -0.25 -4.99
N MET A 130 -7.94 0.98 -5.18
CA MET A 130 -9.28 1.40 -4.80
C MET A 130 -10.34 1.05 -5.87
N GLU A 131 -9.97 0.31 -6.92
CA GLU A 131 -10.90 -0.21 -7.93
C GLU A 131 -11.14 -1.70 -7.71
N PRO A 132 -12.35 -2.10 -7.29
CA PRO A 132 -12.70 -3.51 -7.12
C PRO A 132 -12.48 -4.29 -8.42
N GLY A 133 -11.94 -5.51 -8.31
CA GLY A 133 -11.73 -6.41 -9.46
C GLY A 133 -10.52 -6.07 -10.33
N ARG A 134 -9.79 -4.98 -10.05
CA ARG A 134 -8.57 -4.66 -10.78
C ARG A 134 -7.42 -5.56 -10.29
N GLY A 135 -7.05 -6.54 -11.11
CA GLY A 135 -5.89 -7.39 -10.85
C GLY A 135 -4.58 -6.61 -10.92
N PHE A 136 -3.59 -7.03 -10.12
CA PHE A 136 -2.23 -6.51 -10.17
C PHE A 136 -1.25 -7.59 -10.60
N ALA A 137 -0.41 -7.26 -11.58
CA ALA A 137 0.74 -8.10 -11.91
C ALA A 137 1.65 -8.25 -10.67
N PRO A 138 2.25 -9.43 -10.42
CA PRO A 138 3.14 -9.65 -9.28
C PRO A 138 4.27 -8.64 -9.17
N ALA A 139 4.85 -8.23 -10.31
CA ALA A 139 5.93 -7.24 -10.36
C ALA A 139 5.56 -5.89 -9.73
N VAL A 140 4.30 -5.45 -9.91
CA VAL A 140 3.80 -4.19 -9.35
C VAL A 140 3.73 -4.24 -7.82
N ARG A 141 3.56 -5.45 -7.26
CA ARG A 141 3.52 -5.67 -5.81
C ARG A 141 4.86 -5.33 -5.14
N HIS A 142 5.97 -5.55 -5.85
CA HIS A 142 7.32 -5.26 -5.35
C HIS A 142 7.76 -3.81 -5.55
N ALA A 143 7.11 -3.06 -6.44
CA ALA A 143 7.46 -1.67 -6.75
C ALA A 143 7.45 -0.74 -5.52
N ARG A 144 6.71 -1.09 -4.46
CA ARG A 144 6.64 -0.34 -3.20
C ARG A 144 7.95 -0.39 -2.40
N TRP A 145 8.59 -1.55 -2.40
CA TRP A 145 9.85 -1.77 -1.69
C TRP A 145 11.04 -1.22 -2.46
N LEU A 146 10.89 -1.05 -3.78
CA LEU A 146 11.91 -0.43 -4.61
C LEU A 146 12.15 1.03 -4.23
N THR A 147 11.12 1.79 -3.87
CA THR A 147 11.26 3.21 -3.50
C THR A 147 12.24 3.44 -2.33
N PRO A 148 12.03 2.90 -1.12
CA PRO A 148 12.99 3.10 -0.02
C PRO A 148 14.36 2.49 -0.32
N ALA A 149 14.43 1.38 -1.06
CA ALA A 149 15.71 0.78 -1.45
C ALA A 149 16.53 1.69 -2.39
N VAL A 150 15.88 2.32 -3.36
CA VAL A 150 16.53 3.28 -4.28
C VAL A 150 17.02 4.51 -3.51
N PHE A 151 16.23 5.05 -2.59
CA PHE A 151 16.66 6.19 -1.78
C PHE A 151 17.77 5.82 -0.79
N ALA A 152 17.75 4.62 -0.21
CA ALA A 152 18.86 4.12 0.60
C ALA A 152 20.15 4.03 -0.21
N ALA A 153 20.11 3.44 -1.41
CA ALA A 153 21.26 3.38 -2.29
C ALA A 153 21.75 4.79 -2.71
N ALA A 154 20.82 5.68 -3.07
CA ALA A 154 21.14 7.05 -3.42
C ALA A 154 21.79 7.81 -2.25
N SER A 155 21.35 7.59 -1.01
CA SER A 155 21.93 8.22 0.18
C SER A 155 23.42 7.86 0.36
N VAL A 156 23.77 6.60 0.10
CA VAL A 156 25.15 6.10 0.20
C VAL A 156 26.03 6.58 -0.95
N ILE A 157 25.47 6.69 -2.16
CA ILE A 157 26.23 7.01 -3.38
C ILE A 157 26.41 8.52 -3.56
N LEU A 158 25.36 9.32 -3.30
CA LEU A 158 25.34 10.73 -3.67
C LEU A 158 25.95 11.63 -2.60
N PHE A 159 25.91 11.24 -1.33
CA PHE A 159 26.31 12.09 -0.21
C PHE A 159 27.67 11.70 0.37
N PRO A 160 28.46 12.68 0.86
CA PRO A 160 29.73 12.41 1.49
C PRO A 160 29.57 11.68 2.82
N TRP A 161 30.50 10.78 3.11
CA TRP A 161 30.64 10.17 4.43
C TRP A 161 31.51 11.08 5.30
N ALA A 162 30.87 11.79 6.23
CA ALA A 162 31.55 12.67 7.15
C ALA A 162 31.00 12.44 8.58
N PRO A 163 31.87 12.21 9.58
CA PRO A 163 31.41 12.03 10.94
C PRO A 163 30.82 13.33 11.49
N ASP A 164 29.59 13.25 12.02
CA ASP A 164 28.96 14.32 12.78
C ASP A 164 29.09 14.01 14.28
N ALA A 165 29.79 14.87 15.02
CA ALA A 165 29.97 14.70 16.46
C ALA A 165 28.65 14.76 17.24
N ASP A 166 27.66 15.50 16.71
CA ASP A 166 26.36 15.73 17.32
C ASP A 166 25.24 14.92 16.61
N PHE A 167 25.61 13.82 15.95
CA PHE A 167 24.73 13.02 15.10
C PHE A 167 23.38 12.69 15.74
N LEU A 168 23.38 12.19 16.98
CA LEU A 168 22.13 11.78 17.67
C LEU A 168 21.19 12.96 17.93
N SER A 169 21.75 14.11 18.30
CA SER A 169 20.98 15.34 18.56
C SER A 169 20.36 15.87 17.27
N HIS A 170 21.14 15.94 16.19
CA HIS A 170 20.66 16.35 14.88
C HIS A 170 19.64 15.35 14.31
N TRP A 171 19.89 14.05 14.44
CA TRP A 171 19.00 12.99 14.00
C TRP A 171 17.63 13.09 14.70
N ALA A 172 17.60 13.22 16.03
CA ALA A 172 16.36 13.33 16.79
C ALA A 172 15.54 14.57 16.40
N LEU A 173 16.22 15.72 16.21
CA LEU A 173 15.56 16.96 15.82
C LEU A 173 14.97 16.87 14.40
N CYS A 174 15.72 16.34 13.44
CA CYS A 174 15.25 16.15 12.07
C CYS A 174 14.10 15.12 12.01
N LEU A 175 14.22 14.02 12.75
CA LEU A 175 13.19 12.98 12.82
C LEU A 175 11.88 13.51 13.42
N GLY A 176 11.96 14.29 14.51
CA GLY A 176 10.78 14.88 15.14
C GLY A 176 9.99 15.80 14.19
N ARG A 177 10.70 16.66 13.45
CA ARG A 177 10.08 17.55 12.46
C ARG A 177 9.45 16.78 11.31
N ALA A 178 10.19 15.81 10.78
CA ALA A 178 9.74 14.98 9.69
C ALA A 178 8.55 14.09 10.07
N GLY A 179 8.51 13.60 11.32
CA GLY A 179 7.37 12.93 11.90
C GLY A 179 6.13 13.82 11.92
N GLY A 180 6.28 15.11 12.27
CA GLY A 180 5.21 16.10 12.16
C GLY A 180 4.68 16.24 10.73
N THR A 181 5.58 16.37 9.74
CA THR A 181 5.20 16.39 8.32
C THR A 181 4.48 15.11 7.90
N ALA A 182 4.98 13.94 8.30
CA ALA A 182 4.37 12.66 7.99
C ALA A 182 2.94 12.56 8.54
N LEU A 183 2.70 13.03 9.78
CA LEU A 183 1.36 13.04 10.38
C LEU A 183 0.38 13.92 9.59
N VAL A 184 0.81 15.11 9.15
CA VAL A 184 -0.02 15.99 8.32
C VAL A 184 -0.31 15.34 6.96
N ALA A 185 0.71 14.75 6.32
CA ALA A 185 0.55 14.03 5.06
C ALA A 185 -0.40 12.83 5.19
N LEU A 186 -0.27 12.04 6.26
CA LEU A 186 -1.18 10.94 6.58
C LEU A 186 -2.62 11.43 6.72
N GLY A 187 -2.84 12.53 7.45
CA GLY A 187 -4.16 13.14 7.59
C GLY A 187 -4.76 13.57 6.25
N ALA A 188 -3.97 14.23 5.40
CA ALA A 188 -4.40 14.67 4.07
C ALA A 188 -4.74 13.47 3.16
N ILE A 189 -3.86 12.47 3.11
CA ILE A 189 -4.06 11.25 2.32
C ILE A 189 -5.29 10.48 2.83
N TYR A 190 -5.45 10.34 4.15
CA TYR A 190 -6.63 9.70 4.74
C TYR A 190 -7.92 10.42 4.33
N LEU A 191 -7.97 11.76 4.42
CA LEU A 191 -9.13 12.54 4.03
C LEU A 191 -9.45 12.43 2.52
N ALA A 192 -8.43 12.26 1.69
CA ALA A 192 -8.60 11.98 0.27
C ALA A 192 -9.09 10.54 0.02
N ALA A 193 -8.57 9.58 0.79
CA ALA A 193 -8.80 8.15 0.60
C ALA A 193 -10.11 7.65 1.24
N ARG A 194 -10.68 8.37 2.21
CA ARG A 194 -11.91 7.99 2.95
C ARG A 194 -13.14 7.72 2.09
N ARG A 195 -13.12 8.13 0.82
CA ARG A 195 -14.24 7.93 -0.12
C ARG A 195 -14.14 6.64 -0.94
N GLY A 196 -13.00 5.94 -0.94
CA GLY A 196 -12.87 4.69 -1.66
C GLY A 196 -12.93 3.46 -0.78
N TYR A 197 -12.89 2.30 -1.42
CA TYR A 197 -12.96 1.00 -0.79
C TYR A 197 -11.62 0.28 -0.96
N PHE A 198 -11.11 -0.33 0.10
CA PHE A 198 -9.85 -1.07 0.08
C PHE A 198 -10.13 -2.57 0.16
N VAL A 199 -9.73 -3.29 -0.89
CA VAL A 199 -9.85 -4.76 -0.90
C VAL A 199 -8.81 -5.40 0.02
N ASP A 200 -7.62 -4.80 0.11
CA ASP A 200 -6.51 -5.28 0.94
C ASP A 200 -6.00 -4.13 1.82
N PHE A 201 -6.44 -4.09 3.08
CA PHE A 201 -6.06 -3.04 4.02
C PHE A 201 -4.56 -3.00 4.30
N ARG A 202 -3.84 -4.13 4.22
CA ARG A 202 -2.38 -4.15 4.41
C ARG A 202 -1.70 -3.39 3.28
N ARG A 203 -2.13 -3.63 2.05
CA ARG A 203 -1.61 -2.88 0.90
C ARG A 203 -2.01 -1.41 0.95
N ALA A 204 -3.25 -1.11 1.29
CA ALA A 204 -3.67 0.28 1.44
C ALA A 204 -2.80 1.01 2.48
N GLY A 205 -2.57 0.39 3.64
CA GLY A 205 -1.71 0.90 4.69
C GLY A 205 -0.27 1.14 4.21
N ALA A 206 0.32 0.18 3.50
CA ALA A 206 1.67 0.34 2.94
C ALA A 206 1.79 1.51 1.94
N ALA A 207 0.79 1.68 1.07
CA ALA A 207 0.77 2.77 0.11
C ALA A 207 0.63 4.14 0.81
N VAL A 208 -0.27 4.24 1.78
CA VAL A 208 -0.48 5.46 2.58
C VAL A 208 0.78 5.81 3.37
N GLY A 209 1.40 4.83 4.03
CA GLY A 209 2.66 5.02 4.77
C GLY A 209 3.80 5.47 3.86
N LEU A 210 3.95 4.87 2.69
CA LEU A 210 4.99 5.24 1.72
C LEU A 210 4.77 6.63 1.12
N LEU A 211 3.54 7.00 0.77
CA LEU A 211 3.21 8.34 0.27
C LEU A 211 3.45 9.42 1.34
N ALA A 212 3.04 9.17 2.58
CA ALA A 212 3.32 10.08 3.69
C ALA A 212 4.82 10.20 3.97
N GLY A 213 5.54 9.07 3.93
CA GLY A 213 6.99 9.04 4.06
C GLY A 213 7.70 9.81 2.95
N LEU A 214 7.22 9.76 1.71
CA LEU A 214 7.77 10.55 0.60
C LEU A 214 7.54 12.06 0.82
N GLY A 215 6.37 12.46 1.34
CA GLY A 215 6.12 13.85 1.72
C GLY A 215 7.06 14.34 2.84
N ALA A 216 7.27 13.50 3.86
CA ALA A 216 8.22 13.78 4.94
C ALA A 216 9.67 13.86 4.43
N PHE A 217 10.08 12.92 3.57
CA PHE A 217 11.39 12.90 2.92
C PHE A 217 11.64 14.18 2.12
N VAL A 218 10.70 14.61 1.27
CA VAL A 218 10.79 15.86 0.51
C VAL A 218 10.91 17.07 1.44
N SER A 219 10.15 17.11 2.52
CA SER A 219 10.24 18.19 3.52
C SER A 219 11.61 18.23 4.20
N GLN A 220 12.17 17.06 4.55
CA GLN A 220 13.50 16.94 5.13
C GLN A 220 14.60 17.40 4.16
N GLU A 221 14.58 16.97 2.91
CA GLU A 221 15.56 17.39 1.89
C GLU A 221 15.52 18.90 1.63
N LEU A 222 14.34 19.53 1.70
CA LEU A 222 14.22 20.98 1.57
C LEU A 222 14.77 21.72 2.79
N TYR A 223 14.53 21.20 4.00
CA TYR A 223 14.85 21.88 5.26
C TYR A 223 16.26 21.60 5.80
N CYS A 224 16.71 20.33 5.79
CA CYS A 224 17.88 19.85 6.51
C CYS A 224 19.20 20.29 5.84
N PRO A 225 20.07 21.07 6.51
CA PRO A 225 21.36 21.44 5.96
C PRO A 225 22.44 20.36 6.12
N ILE A 226 22.17 19.28 6.87
CA ILE A 226 23.14 18.23 7.18
C ILE A 226 23.00 17.12 6.13
N LEU A 227 23.82 17.21 5.10
CA LEU A 227 23.76 16.36 3.91
C LEU A 227 24.91 15.34 3.88
N GLU A 228 25.14 14.67 5.00
CA GLU A 228 26.08 13.55 5.09
C GLU A 228 25.34 12.20 4.98
N ALA A 229 25.99 11.19 4.41
CA ALA A 229 25.36 9.95 4.00
C ALA A 229 24.65 9.20 5.14
N ALA A 230 25.25 9.13 6.33
CA ALA A 230 24.67 8.47 7.50
C ALA A 230 23.43 9.21 8.02
N HIS A 231 23.44 10.54 8.06
CA HIS A 231 22.31 11.36 8.47
C HIS A 231 21.16 11.21 7.48
N VAL A 232 21.42 11.33 6.18
CA VAL A 232 20.39 11.16 5.15
C VAL A 232 19.82 9.74 5.20
N ALA A 233 20.67 8.72 5.31
CA ALA A 233 20.23 7.33 5.41
C ALA A 233 19.38 7.06 6.67
N ALA A 234 19.83 7.50 7.84
CA ALA A 234 19.18 7.20 9.11
C ALA A 234 17.95 8.10 9.41
N SER A 235 18.00 9.37 9.01
CA SER A 235 16.98 10.36 9.32
C SER A 235 15.95 10.50 8.19
N HIS A 236 16.40 10.66 6.94
CA HIS A 236 15.50 10.91 5.81
C HIS A 236 14.93 9.59 5.29
N VAL A 237 15.82 8.65 4.93
CA VAL A 237 15.40 7.34 4.40
C VAL A 237 14.86 6.44 5.51
N GLY A 238 15.42 6.53 6.73
CA GLY A 238 14.95 5.78 7.89
C GLY A 238 13.47 6.04 8.18
N LEU A 239 13.02 7.30 8.18
CA LEU A 239 11.61 7.62 8.38
C LEU A 239 10.71 7.09 7.25
N LEU A 240 11.14 7.25 5.99
CA LEU A 240 10.45 6.70 4.83
C LEU A 240 10.25 5.17 4.98
N LEU A 241 11.30 4.46 5.40
CA LEU A 241 11.27 3.02 5.62
C LEU A 241 10.34 2.63 6.78
N VAL A 242 10.46 3.31 7.93
CA VAL A 242 9.62 3.08 9.11
C VAL A 242 8.15 3.23 8.77
N LEU A 243 7.76 4.30 8.08
CA LEU A 243 6.36 4.52 7.68
C LEU A 243 5.87 3.50 6.65
N SER A 244 6.74 3.09 5.73
CA SER A 244 6.43 2.04 4.75
C SER A 244 6.19 0.67 5.40
N LEU A 245 6.88 0.38 6.51
CA LEU A 245 6.74 -0.86 7.28
C LEU A 245 5.60 -0.79 8.30
N ALA A 246 5.37 0.36 8.93
CA ALA A 246 4.29 0.57 9.89
C ALA A 246 2.91 0.55 9.22
N GLY A 247 2.80 1.12 8.01
CA GLY A 247 1.58 1.15 7.22
C GLY A 247 0.85 -0.20 7.09
N PRO A 248 1.48 -1.27 6.58
CA PRO A 248 0.81 -2.57 6.43
C PRO A 248 0.43 -3.20 7.78
N LEU A 249 1.19 -2.95 8.85
CA LEU A 249 0.86 -3.44 10.19
C LEU A 249 -0.43 -2.79 10.72
N LEU A 250 -0.53 -1.46 10.58
CA LEU A 250 -1.74 -0.70 10.95
C LEU A 250 -2.93 -1.11 10.08
N GLY A 251 -2.71 -1.31 8.78
CA GLY A 251 -3.74 -1.83 7.87
C GLY A 251 -4.24 -3.22 8.26
N ALA A 252 -3.33 -4.11 8.69
CA ALA A 252 -3.71 -5.44 9.19
C ALA A 252 -4.58 -5.34 10.45
N ALA A 253 -4.19 -4.49 11.40
CA ALA A 253 -4.92 -4.28 12.64
C ALA A 253 -6.33 -3.72 12.38
N ALA A 254 -6.46 -2.75 11.46
CA ALA A 254 -7.75 -2.20 11.06
C ALA A 254 -8.69 -3.26 10.46
N ASN A 255 -8.17 -4.17 9.63
CA ASN A 255 -8.95 -5.26 9.05
C ASN A 255 -9.42 -6.27 10.11
N HIS A 256 -8.59 -6.56 11.10
CA HIS A 256 -9.00 -7.45 12.19
C HIS A 256 -10.14 -6.83 13.03
N HIS A 257 -10.09 -5.52 13.27
CA HIS A 257 -11.12 -4.82 14.03
C HIS A 257 -12.46 -4.76 13.29
N SER A 258 -12.46 -4.54 11.97
CA SER A 258 -13.69 -4.50 11.17
C SER A 258 -14.42 -5.85 11.11
N GLN A 259 -13.68 -6.97 11.18
CA GLN A 259 -14.25 -8.32 11.23
C GLN A 259 -14.80 -8.71 12.61
N ALA A 260 -14.30 -8.08 13.68
CA ALA A 260 -14.67 -8.41 15.05
C ALA A 260 -15.98 -7.78 15.52
N ILE A 261 -16.56 -6.84 14.76
CA ILE A 261 -17.84 -6.20 15.13
C ILE A 261 -18.97 -7.21 14.88
N PRO A 262 -19.60 -7.76 15.93
CA PRO A 262 -20.69 -8.71 15.77
C PRO A 262 -21.85 -7.99 15.07
N THR A 263 -22.34 -8.57 13.98
CA THR A 263 -23.54 -8.08 13.31
C THR A 263 -24.71 -8.24 14.29
N ALA A 264 -25.16 -7.13 14.88
CA ALA A 264 -26.16 -7.07 15.94
C ALA A 264 -27.59 -7.48 15.49
N GLY A 265 -27.73 -8.36 14.50
CA GLY A 265 -28.98 -8.70 13.86
C GLY A 265 -29.21 -10.19 13.57
N SER A 266 -28.44 -11.13 14.16
CA SER A 266 -28.67 -12.57 13.91
C SER A 266 -29.66 -13.25 14.87
N ASN A 267 -30.34 -12.50 15.74
CA ASN A 267 -31.28 -13.05 16.74
C ASN A 267 -32.70 -12.45 16.59
N ALA A 268 -33.26 -12.45 15.38
CA ALA A 268 -34.67 -12.17 15.14
C ALA A 268 -35.27 -13.25 14.23
#